data_AF-A0A843F5D4-F1
#
_entry.id   AF-A0A843F5D4-F1
#
_cell.length_a   1.000
_cell.length_b   1.000
_cell.length_c   1.000
_cell.angle_alpha   90.00
_cell.angle_beta   90.00
_cell.angle_gamma   90.00
#
_symmetry.space_group_name_H-M   'P 1'
#
loop_
_entity.id
_entity.type
_entity.pdbx_description
1 polymer ?
#
loop_
_entity_poly.entity_id
_entity_poly.type
_entity_poly.pdbx_seq_one_letter_code
_entity_poly.pdbx_strand_id
1 'polypeptide(L)'
;PHCSNTIGDVELDGETMCDFCGETFDEPRTTLMIPTTLVDDTGDIGVTFFDNLVEDLLEMPREEIINIVTDDPGALDGRIEDLEGLTVEIIANVSYDEYNEVRKLNPRKILQKYY
;
A
#
# COMPACT_ATOMS: atom_id res chain seq x y z
N PRO A 1 12.64 -5.74 10.66
CA PRO A 1 12.14 -5.70 12.06
C PRO A 1 10.72 -6.28 12.25
N HIS A 2 10.47 -6.88 13.41
CA HIS A 2 9.17 -7.47 13.76
C HIS A 2 8.06 -6.43 14.02
N CYS A 3 8.43 -5.18 14.27
CA CYS A 3 7.50 -4.14 14.69
C CYS A 3 6.75 -3.44 13.54
N SER A 4 7.05 -3.79 12.27
CA SER A 4 6.44 -3.22 11.06
C SER A 4 6.45 -1.69 10.98
N ASN A 5 7.37 -1.03 11.67
CA ASN A 5 7.52 0.41 11.59
C ASN A 5 8.25 0.79 10.29
N THR A 6 7.95 1.97 9.76
CA THR A 6 8.70 2.52 8.62
C THR A 6 10.16 2.68 9.01
N ILE A 7 11.05 2.25 8.13
CA ILE A 7 12.49 2.30 8.35
C ILE A 7 13.01 3.65 7.83
N GLY A 8 13.77 4.36 8.67
CA GLY A 8 14.52 5.55 8.27
C GLY A 8 15.95 5.19 7.85
N ASP A 9 16.77 6.19 7.54
CA ASP A 9 18.13 6.02 7.02
C ASP A 9 19.18 5.72 8.12
N VAL A 10 18.83 4.92 9.14
CA VAL A 10 19.75 4.63 10.26
C VAL A 10 20.50 3.33 10.02
N GLU A 11 21.78 3.49 9.66
CA GLU A 11 22.76 2.41 9.54
C GLU A 11 23.68 2.39 10.77
N LEU A 12 23.88 1.21 11.37
CA LEU A 12 24.89 0.95 12.40
C LEU A 12 25.76 -0.22 11.96
N ASP A 13 27.08 0.00 11.91
CA ASP A 13 28.06 -1.03 11.52
C ASP A 13 27.78 -1.73 10.17
N GLY A 14 27.08 -1.05 9.25
CA GLY A 14 26.71 -1.58 7.93
C GLY A 14 25.41 -2.39 7.92
N GLU A 15 24.70 -2.50 9.04
CA GLU A 15 23.36 -3.07 9.14
C GLU A 15 22.32 -1.97 9.33
N THR A 16 21.14 -2.13 8.72
CA THR A 16 20.02 -1.20 8.96
C THR A 16 19.41 -1.48 10.32
N MET A 17 19.26 -0.46 11.18
CA MET A 17 18.61 -0.58 12.50
C MET A 17 17.22 0.06 12.47
N CYS A 18 16.24 -0.61 13.07
CA CYS A 18 14.94 0.02 13.33
C CYS A 18 15.00 0.91 14.58
N ASP A 19 14.85 2.22 14.41
CA ASP A 19 14.86 3.20 15.52
C ASP A 19 13.79 2.96 16.58
N PHE A 20 12.73 2.24 16.24
CA PHE A 20 11.60 2.01 17.14
C PHE A 20 11.79 0.78 18.04
N CYS A 21 12.25 -0.35 17.48
CA CYS A 21 12.41 -1.61 18.23
C CYS A 21 13.86 -2.02 18.48
N GLY A 22 14.82 -1.35 17.82
CA GLY A 22 16.25 -1.58 17.95
C GLY A 22 16.79 -2.84 17.28
N GLU A 23 15.99 -3.52 16.47
CA GLU A 23 16.47 -4.67 15.70
C GLU A 23 17.31 -4.24 14.50
N THR A 24 18.43 -4.93 14.29
CA THR A 24 19.23 -4.85 13.07
C THR A 24 18.83 -5.92 12.06
N PHE A 25 18.98 -5.62 10.77
CA PHE A 25 18.64 -6.53 9.67
C PHE A 25 19.39 -6.16 8.39
N ASP A 26 19.61 -7.16 7.53
CA ASP A 26 20.31 -6.99 6.25
C ASP A 26 19.42 -6.29 5.22
N GLU A 27 18.18 -6.76 5.05
CA GLU A 27 17.22 -6.24 4.07
C GLU A 27 15.88 -5.86 4.73
N PRO A 28 15.35 -4.65 4.47
CA PRO A 28 14.03 -4.27 4.96
C PRO A 28 12.94 -5.07 4.25
N ARG A 29 11.82 -5.26 4.95
CA ARG A 29 10.61 -5.78 4.30
C ARG A 29 9.94 -4.63 3.54
N THR A 30 9.81 -4.78 2.23
CA THR A 30 9.00 -3.87 1.41
C THR A 30 7.51 -4.04 1.76
N THR A 31 6.72 -2.98 1.72
CA THR A 31 5.26 -3.07 1.80
C THR A 31 4.70 -2.37 0.58
N LEU A 32 3.88 -3.07 -0.20
CA LEU A 32 3.22 -2.45 -1.34
C LEU A 32 2.01 -1.67 -0.85
N MET A 33 1.82 -0.46 -1.35
CA MET A 33 0.65 0.34 -1.01
C MET A 33 0.17 1.19 -2.19
N ILE A 34 -1.14 1.22 -2.41
CA ILE A 34 -1.80 2.17 -3.32
C ILE A 34 -2.84 2.95 -2.50
N PRO A 35 -2.55 4.20 -2.12
CA PRO A 35 -3.55 5.11 -1.57
C PRO A 35 -4.45 5.61 -2.70
N THR A 36 -5.77 5.59 -2.49
CA THR A 36 -6.74 6.09 -3.47
C THR A 36 -8.03 6.56 -2.79
N THR A 37 -8.95 7.09 -3.57
CA THR A 37 -10.28 7.54 -3.13
C THR A 37 -11.32 6.74 -3.88
N LEU A 38 -12.25 6.14 -3.15
CA LEU A 38 -13.45 5.53 -3.74
C LEU A 38 -14.57 6.55 -3.73
N VAL A 39 -15.34 6.58 -4.81
CA VAL A 39 -16.51 7.46 -4.97
C VAL A 39 -17.71 6.59 -5.28
N ASP A 40 -18.81 6.82 -4.56
CA ASP A 40 -20.11 6.24 -4.85
C ASP A 40 -21.20 7.33 -4.85
N ASP A 41 -22.46 6.93 -4.97
CA ASP A 41 -23.61 7.85 -4.97
C ASP A 41 -23.80 8.61 -3.63
N THR A 42 -23.08 8.22 -2.57
CA THR A 42 -23.19 8.80 -1.22
C THR A 42 -22.04 9.75 -0.88
N GLY A 43 -20.91 9.65 -1.58
CA GLY A 43 -19.77 10.54 -1.43
C GLY A 43 -18.45 9.87 -1.75
N ASP A 44 -17.39 10.46 -1.23
CA ASP A 44 -16.02 9.97 -1.36
C ASP A 44 -15.46 9.45 -0.03
N ILE A 45 -14.60 8.44 -0.11
CA ILE A 45 -13.90 7.92 1.05
C ILE A 45 -12.48 7.47 0.70
N GLY A 46 -11.52 7.89 1.52
CA GLY A 46 -10.12 7.51 1.40
C GLY A 46 -9.90 6.04 1.76
N VAL A 47 -9.11 5.36 0.95
CA VAL A 47 -8.77 3.95 1.11
C VAL A 47 -7.28 3.73 0.81
N THR A 48 -6.67 2.71 1.39
CA THR A 48 -5.32 2.28 1.01
C THR A 48 -5.30 0.78 0.86
N PHE A 49 -4.95 0.31 -0.34
CA PHE A 49 -4.74 -1.10 -0.63
C PHE A 49 -3.31 -1.48 -0.29
N PHE A 50 -3.12 -2.60 0.38
CA PHE A 50 -1.81 -3.08 0.81
C PHE A 50 -1.50 -4.47 0.25
N ASP A 51 -0.22 -4.72 -0.01
CA ASP A 51 0.36 -6.03 -0.34
C ASP A 51 -0.47 -6.83 -1.36
N ASN A 52 -1.09 -7.94 -0.94
CA ASN A 52 -1.82 -8.83 -1.84
C ASN A 52 -2.97 -8.13 -2.57
N LEU A 53 -3.55 -7.08 -1.99
CA LEU A 53 -4.60 -6.31 -2.67
C LEU A 53 -4.04 -5.40 -3.75
N VAL A 54 -2.78 -4.97 -3.64
CA VAL A 54 -2.07 -4.27 -4.71
C VAL A 54 -1.78 -5.23 -5.86
N GLU A 55 -1.34 -6.45 -5.55
CA GLU A 55 -1.16 -7.52 -6.55
C GLU A 55 -2.48 -7.81 -7.28
N ASP A 56 -3.58 -7.94 -6.53
CA ASP A 56 -4.91 -8.17 -7.09
C ASP A 56 -5.39 -7.00 -7.97
N LEU A 57 -5.10 -5.75 -7.59
CA LEU A 57 -5.46 -4.57 -8.39
C LEU A 57 -4.67 -4.51 -9.70
N LEU A 58 -3.34 -4.63 -9.62
CA LEU A 58 -2.43 -4.50 -10.75
C LEU A 58 -2.32 -5.76 -11.62
N GLU A 59 -2.91 -6.87 -11.17
CA GLU A 59 -2.80 -8.21 -11.79
C GLU A 59 -1.34 -8.63 -12.00
N MET A 60 -0.51 -8.31 -11.00
CA MET A 60 0.94 -8.46 -11.10
C MET A 60 1.48 -9.04 -9.78
N PRO A 61 2.38 -10.05 -9.84
CA PRO A 61 2.97 -10.59 -8.63
C PRO A 61 3.87 -9.55 -7.95
N ARG A 62 3.90 -9.60 -6.62
CA ARG A 62 4.68 -8.68 -5.78
C ARG A 62 6.13 -8.49 -6.21
N GLU A 63 6.83 -9.58 -6.51
CA GLU A 63 8.25 -9.51 -6.89
C GLU A 63 8.46 -8.72 -8.19
N GLU A 64 7.54 -8.85 -9.15
CA GLU A 64 7.58 -8.07 -10.40
C GLU A 64 7.35 -6.59 -10.13
N ILE A 65 6.36 -6.25 -9.29
CA ILE A 65 6.09 -4.86 -8.87
C ILE A 65 7.33 -4.24 -8.22
N ILE A 66 7.94 -4.95 -7.26
CA ILE A 66 9.13 -4.46 -6.55
C ILE A 66 10.29 -4.24 -7.51
N ASN A 67 10.54 -5.19 -8.42
CA ASN A 67 11.64 -5.07 -9.38
C ASN A 67 11.46 -3.88 -10.32
N ILE A 68 10.24 -3.66 -10.83
CA ILE A 68 9.94 -2.53 -11.72
C ILE A 68 10.16 -1.21 -10.98
N VAL A 69 9.57 -1.03 -9.80
CA VAL A 69 9.65 0.23 -9.04
C VAL A 69 11.07 0.51 -8.54
N THR A 70 11.85 -0.53 -8.27
CA THR A 70 13.25 -0.39 -7.84
C THR A 70 14.15 0.08 -8.99
N ASP A 71 13.89 -0.35 -10.22
CA ASP A 71 14.64 0.06 -11.42
C ASP A 71 14.19 1.45 -11.92
N ASP A 72 12.88 1.66 -11.99
CA ASP A 72 12.25 2.92 -12.40
C ASP A 72 10.96 3.18 -11.58
N PRO A 73 11.01 4.08 -10.59
CA PRO A 73 9.86 4.41 -9.76
C PRO A 73 8.61 4.88 -10.52
N GLY A 74 8.77 5.43 -11.73
CA GLY A 74 7.66 5.92 -12.56
C GLY A 74 7.13 4.90 -13.58
N ALA A 75 7.74 3.72 -13.70
CA ALA A 75 7.37 2.75 -14.73
C ALA A 75 5.95 2.18 -14.58
N LEU A 76 5.33 2.31 -13.41
CA LEU A 76 3.96 1.89 -13.16
C LEU A 76 2.92 3.01 -13.27
N ASP A 77 3.32 4.27 -13.54
CA ASP A 77 2.41 5.42 -13.55
C ASP A 77 1.22 5.19 -14.49
N GLY A 78 1.46 4.74 -15.72
CA GLY A 78 0.38 4.45 -16.67
C GLY A 78 -0.56 3.33 -16.21
N ARG A 79 -0.04 2.30 -15.52
CA ARG A 79 -0.89 1.24 -14.95
C ARG A 79 -1.71 1.73 -13.76
N ILE A 80 -1.19 2.68 -13.00
CA ILE A 80 -1.91 3.34 -11.91
C ILE A 80 -3.01 4.24 -12.49
N GLU A 81 -2.73 4.99 -13.56
CA GLU A 81 -3.72 5.78 -14.29
C GLU A 81 -4.84 4.90 -14.88
N ASP A 82 -4.53 3.70 -15.38
CA ASP A 82 -5.54 2.75 -15.87
C ASP A 82 -6.53 2.28 -14.78
N LEU A 83 -6.18 2.39 -13.48
CA LEU A 83 -7.10 2.09 -12.38
C LEU A 83 -8.18 3.17 -12.21
N GLU A 84 -8.01 4.35 -12.81
CA GLU A 84 -9.03 5.40 -12.76
C GLU A 84 -10.32 4.94 -13.45
N GLY A 85 -11.44 5.07 -12.73
CA GLY A 85 -12.74 4.60 -13.19
C GLY A 85 -13.02 3.11 -12.97
N LEU A 86 -12.06 2.35 -12.43
CA LEU A 86 -12.31 0.97 -12.01
C LEU A 86 -13.32 0.92 -10.86
N THR A 87 -14.42 0.21 -11.06
CA THR A 87 -15.38 -0.10 -9.99
C THR A 87 -14.93 -1.34 -9.24
N VAL A 88 -14.93 -1.28 -7.91
CA VAL A 88 -14.53 -2.40 -7.04
C VAL A 88 -15.63 -2.74 -6.03
N GLU A 89 -15.85 -4.03 -5.81
CA GLU A 89 -16.63 -4.54 -4.68
C GLU A 89 -15.65 -5.07 -3.63
N ILE A 90 -15.66 -4.51 -2.42
CA ILE A 90 -14.66 -4.82 -1.38
C ILE A 90 -15.31 -5.14 -0.03
N ILE A 91 -14.65 -6.02 0.74
CA ILE A 91 -14.89 -6.15 2.19
C ILE A 91 -13.87 -5.27 2.89
N ALA A 92 -14.31 -4.35 3.73
CA ALA A 92 -13.43 -3.40 4.42
C ALA A 92 -13.88 -3.13 5.86
N ASN A 93 -12.92 -2.78 6.71
CA ASN A 93 -13.19 -2.25 8.04
C ASN A 93 -13.13 -0.72 8.01
N VAL A 94 -14.02 -0.06 8.73
CA VAL A 94 -13.98 1.39 8.92
C VAL A 94 -13.14 1.71 10.15
N SER A 95 -12.25 2.68 10.04
CA SER A 95 -11.57 3.30 11.17
C SER A 95 -11.73 4.81 11.12
N TYR A 96 -11.67 5.46 12.28
CA TYR A 96 -11.57 6.91 12.37
C TYR A 96 -10.12 7.29 12.64
N ASP A 97 -9.57 8.11 11.76
CA ASP A 97 -8.26 8.72 11.94
C ASP A 97 -8.45 9.96 12.82
N GLU A 98 -8.10 9.84 14.10
CA GLU A 98 -8.27 10.92 15.08
C GLU A 98 -7.40 12.15 14.77
N TYR A 99 -6.26 11.97 14.10
CA TYR A 99 -5.34 13.06 13.79
C TYR A 99 -5.86 13.92 12.63
N ASN A 100 -6.35 13.25 11.58
CA ASN A 100 -6.88 13.92 10.39
C ASN A 100 -8.40 14.19 10.49
N GLU A 101 -9.05 13.73 11.55
CA GLU A 101 -10.49 13.80 11.78
C GLU A 101 -11.37 13.19 10.65
N VAL A 102 -10.83 12.20 9.92
CA VAL A 102 -11.51 11.56 8.77
C VAL A 102 -11.77 10.06 8.99
N ARG A 103 -12.85 9.56 8.39
CA ARG A 103 -13.07 8.11 8.28
C ARG A 103 -12.25 7.55 7.13
N LYS A 104 -11.61 6.41 7.38
CA LYS A 104 -10.86 5.66 6.36
C LYS A 104 -11.41 4.25 6.22
N LEU A 105 -11.42 3.75 4.99
CA LEU A 105 -11.66 2.34 4.72
C LEU A 105 -10.33 1.58 4.71
N ASN A 106 -10.32 0.44 5.38
CA ASN A 106 -9.22 -0.51 5.39
C ASN A 106 -9.69 -1.79 4.68
N PRO A 107 -9.39 -1.96 3.40
CA PRO A 107 -9.76 -3.14 2.63
C PRO A 107 -9.17 -4.40 3.24
N ARG A 108 -9.98 -5.46 3.26
CA ARG A 108 -9.57 -6.81 3.65
C ARG A 108 -9.55 -7.76 2.47
N LYS A 109 -10.42 -7.53 1.49
CA LYS A 109 -10.58 -8.39 0.32
C LYS A 109 -11.27 -7.64 -0.82
N ILE A 110 -10.81 -7.86 -2.04
CA ILE A 110 -11.53 -7.50 -3.27
C ILE A 110 -12.39 -8.70 -3.68
N LEU A 111 -13.70 -8.48 -3.85
CA LEU A 111 -14.65 -9.49 -4.30
C LEU A 111 -14.78 -9.47 -5.81
N GLN A 112 -14.89 -8.27 -6.39
CA GLN A 112 -15.02 -8.04 -7.83
C GLN A 112 -14.36 -6.73 -8.22
N LYS A 113 -13.95 -6.65 -9.49
CA LYS A 113 -13.49 -5.42 -10.13
C LYS A 113 -13.95 -5.41 -11.58
N TYR A 114 -14.47 -4.27 -12.05
CA TYR A 114 -15.02 -4.11 -13.40
C TYR A 114 -15.03 -2.63 -13.81
N TYR A 115 -15.09 -2.39 -15.12
CA TYR A 115 -15.32 -1.06 -15.71
C TYR A 115 -16.78 -0.92 -16.15
#